data_AF-A0A1F5DLN1-F1
#
_entry.id   AF-A0A1F5DLN1-F1
#
_cell.length_a   1.000
_cell.length_b   1.000
_cell.length_c   1.000
_cell.angle_alpha   90.00
_cell.angle_beta   90.00
_cell.angle_gamma   90.00
#
_symmetry.space_group_name_H-M   'P 1'
#
loop_
_entity.id
_entity.type
_entity.pdbx_description
1 polymer ?
#
loop_
_entity_poly.entity_id
_entity_poly.type
_entity_poly.pdbx_seq_one_letter_code
_entity_poly.pdbx_strand_id
1 'polypeptide(L)'
;MQSRLQRKREKDSLRQAGKYILLTLVTLFLVVKFGLPSLIRLAAFIGDLKSSGQPIEKSDTLAPGAPTLLSLPEATNSAKIAIAGYAETGATIKLSRGGVVVEETIADSDGNFEFKDVVLKEGNNEFFTEAVDSQGNTSGPSRTYLVTYDAEPPQLTIEQPEAGKRLFDKDSPVTISGQTEIGTSLTINAKFVRIDSEGRFSVKWPLVEGDNQLDFLARDAAGNETKKTLTVNYTP
;
A
#
# COMPACT_ATOMS: atom_id res chain seq x y z
N MET A 1 -79.01 78.60 -3.44
CA MET A 1 -77.98 78.86 -2.41
C MET A 1 -77.45 77.52 -1.90
N GLN A 2 -76.19 77.16 -2.17
CA GLN A 2 -75.63 75.88 -1.70
C GLN A 2 -75.30 75.95 -0.20
N SER A 3 -75.71 74.92 0.55
CA SER A 3 -75.60 74.82 2.01
C SER A 3 -74.14 74.74 2.48
N ARG A 4 -73.82 75.39 3.61
CA ARG A 4 -72.48 75.40 4.24
C ARG A 4 -71.90 73.99 4.48
N LEU A 5 -72.76 72.98 4.62
CA LEU A 5 -72.38 71.58 4.83
C LEU A 5 -71.83 70.90 3.56
N GLN A 6 -72.32 71.29 2.37
CA GLN A 6 -71.82 70.77 1.08
C GLN A 6 -70.43 71.31 0.75
N ARG A 7 -70.16 72.61 0.97
CA ARG A 7 -68.83 73.21 0.74
C ARG A 7 -67.73 72.58 1.60
N LYS A 8 -68.08 72.17 2.84
CA LYS A 8 -67.13 71.48 3.73
C LYS A 8 -66.82 70.08 3.22
N ARG A 9 -67.83 69.29 2.84
CA ARG A 9 -67.65 67.95 2.26
C ARG A 9 -66.90 67.97 0.93
N GLU A 10 -67.17 68.95 0.07
CA GLU A 10 -66.47 69.13 -1.20
C GLU A 10 -64.99 69.44 -0.97
N LYS A 11 -64.67 70.37 -0.05
CA LYS A 11 -63.28 70.67 0.33
C LYS A 11 -62.55 69.48 0.95
N ASP A 12 -63.23 68.68 1.76
CA ASP A 12 -62.65 67.47 2.37
C ASP A 12 -62.48 66.34 1.33
N SER A 13 -63.41 66.20 0.38
CA SER A 13 -63.30 65.25 -0.74
C SER A 13 -62.20 65.62 -1.74
N LEU A 14 -62.00 66.92 -2.00
CA LEU A 14 -60.89 67.43 -2.82
C LEU A 14 -59.53 67.18 -2.15
N ARG A 15 -59.46 67.31 -0.82
CA ARG A 15 -58.26 66.96 -0.04
C ARG A 15 -57.99 65.45 -0.05
N GLN A 16 -59.02 64.62 0.06
CA GLN A 16 -58.88 63.16 -0.06
C GLN A 16 -58.48 62.75 -1.49
N ALA A 17 -59.10 63.31 -2.52
CA ALA A 17 -58.75 63.08 -3.91
C ALA A 17 -57.29 63.47 -4.19
N GLY A 18 -56.84 64.63 -3.69
CA GLY A 18 -55.43 65.03 -3.79
C GLY A 18 -54.47 64.04 -3.12
N LYS A 19 -54.83 63.48 -1.96
CA LYS A 19 -54.02 62.44 -1.28
C LYS A 19 -53.94 61.14 -2.09
N TYR A 20 -55.04 60.68 -2.68
CA TYR A 20 -55.02 59.48 -3.52
C TYR A 20 -54.24 59.67 -4.80
N ILE A 21 -54.38 60.83 -5.46
CA ILE A 21 -53.59 61.17 -6.64
C ILE A 21 -52.10 61.18 -6.29
N LEU A 22 -51.72 61.83 -5.18
CA LEU A 22 -50.33 61.83 -4.71
C LEU A 22 -49.82 60.41 -4.40
N LEU A 23 -50.63 59.58 -3.71
CA LEU A 23 -50.29 58.18 -3.41
C LEU A 23 -50.07 57.38 -4.69
N THR A 24 -50.94 57.53 -5.70
CA THR A 24 -50.79 56.83 -6.98
C THR A 24 -49.53 57.25 -7.71
N LEU A 25 -49.18 58.53 -7.72
CA LEU A 25 -47.96 59.04 -8.34
C LEU A 25 -46.70 58.57 -7.61
N VAL A 26 -46.71 58.55 -6.27
CA VAL A 26 -45.60 58.01 -5.46
C VAL A 26 -45.44 56.52 -5.71
N THR A 27 -46.53 55.76 -5.74
CA THR A 27 -46.50 54.31 -6.00
C THR A 27 -45.97 54.03 -7.40
N LEU A 28 -46.43 54.77 -8.42
CA LEU A 28 -45.93 54.65 -9.79
C LEU A 28 -44.44 55.00 -9.87
N PHE A 29 -44.01 56.05 -9.19
CA PHE A 29 -42.59 56.43 -9.11
C PHE A 29 -41.76 55.32 -8.45
N LEU A 30 -42.25 54.68 -7.38
CA LEU A 30 -41.55 53.56 -6.74
C LEU A 30 -41.48 52.32 -7.63
N VAL A 31 -42.58 51.97 -8.32
CA VAL A 31 -42.61 50.85 -9.27
C VAL A 31 -41.65 51.08 -10.43
N VAL A 32 -41.62 52.29 -10.98
CA VAL A 32 -40.73 52.62 -12.10
C VAL A 32 -39.27 52.69 -11.66
N LYS A 33 -38.99 53.35 -10.52
CA LYS A 33 -37.62 53.56 -10.05
C LYS A 33 -36.99 52.32 -9.42
N PHE A 34 -37.78 51.48 -8.77
CA PHE A 34 -37.26 50.34 -8.00
C PHE A 34 -37.83 48.99 -8.48
N GLY A 35 -39.09 48.92 -8.89
CA GLY A 35 -39.72 47.68 -9.36
C GLY A 35 -39.16 47.19 -10.70
N LEU A 36 -39.23 48.01 -11.75
CA LEU A 36 -38.73 47.66 -13.09
C LEU A 36 -37.24 47.26 -13.09
N PRO A 37 -36.31 48.03 -12.47
CA PRO A 37 -34.90 47.61 -12.39
C PRO A 37 -34.70 46.29 -11.64
N SER A 38 -35.49 46.03 -10.60
CA SER A 38 -35.39 44.77 -9.84
C SER A 38 -35.90 43.58 -10.65
N LEU A 39 -36.96 43.75 -11.45
CA LEU A 39 -37.46 42.72 -12.36
C LEU A 39 -36.45 42.40 -13.47
N ILE A 40 -35.76 43.42 -14.01
CA ILE A 40 -34.70 43.21 -15.00
C ILE A 40 -33.55 42.42 -14.38
N ARG A 41 -33.13 42.75 -13.15
CA ARG A 41 -32.09 42.01 -12.42
C ARG A 41 -32.50 40.56 -12.14
N LEU A 42 -33.75 40.34 -11.75
CA LEU A 42 -34.29 38.99 -11.52
C LEU A 42 -34.35 38.18 -12.82
N ALA A 43 -34.78 38.79 -13.92
CA ALA A 43 -34.82 38.15 -15.23
C ALA A 43 -33.41 37.80 -15.74
N ALA A 44 -32.43 38.69 -15.54
CA ALA A 44 -31.02 38.41 -15.85
C ALA A 44 -30.48 37.25 -15.00
N PHE A 45 -30.74 37.25 -13.69
CA PHE A 45 -30.34 36.17 -12.78
C PHE A 45 -30.96 34.81 -13.15
N ILE A 46 -32.24 34.78 -13.52
CA ILE A 46 -32.90 33.54 -14.00
C ILE A 46 -32.33 33.11 -15.37
N GLY A 47 -31.98 34.06 -16.22
CA GLY A 47 -31.27 33.80 -17.48
C GLY A 47 -29.91 33.15 -17.24
N ASP A 48 -29.14 33.66 -16.28
CA ASP A 48 -27.84 33.13 -15.88
C ASP A 48 -27.95 31.71 -15.29
N LEU A 49 -28.99 31.43 -14.49
CA LEU A 49 -29.29 30.08 -13.96
C LEU A 49 -29.66 29.07 -15.06
N LYS A 50 -30.33 29.52 -16.13
CA LYS A 50 -30.69 28.66 -17.26
C LYS A 50 -29.52 28.49 -18.23
N SER A 51 -28.60 29.45 -18.26
CA SER A 51 -27.39 29.43 -19.07
C SER A 51 -26.19 28.79 -18.35
N SER A 52 -26.29 28.48 -17.06
CA SER A 52 -25.31 27.66 -16.35
C SER A 52 -25.46 26.19 -16.74
N GLY A 53 -25.23 25.89 -18.02
CA GLY A 53 -25.04 24.53 -18.53
C GLY A 53 -23.67 23.96 -18.19
N GLN A 54 -22.97 24.53 -17.21
CA GLN A 54 -21.79 23.91 -16.62
C GLN A 54 -22.30 22.63 -15.93
N PRO A 55 -21.90 21.43 -16.39
CA PRO A 55 -22.11 20.23 -15.61
C PRO A 55 -21.56 20.52 -14.22
N ILE A 56 -22.32 20.23 -13.17
CA ILE A 56 -21.72 20.13 -11.86
C ILE A 56 -20.78 18.93 -11.98
N GLU A 57 -19.50 19.18 -12.26
CA GLU A 57 -18.49 18.14 -12.15
C GLU A 57 -18.58 17.66 -10.72
N LYS A 58 -19.13 16.47 -10.56
CA LYS A 58 -19.17 15.77 -9.29
C LYS A 58 -17.74 15.29 -9.07
N SER A 59 -16.84 16.22 -8.80
CA SER A 59 -15.44 15.93 -8.51
C SER A 59 -15.46 15.15 -7.22
N ASP A 60 -15.18 13.85 -7.31
CA ASP A 60 -14.91 13.07 -6.13
C ASP A 60 -13.66 13.66 -5.46
N THR A 61 -13.79 14.02 -4.19
CA THR A 61 -12.69 14.55 -3.38
C THR A 61 -12.24 13.55 -2.33
N LEU A 62 -12.90 12.39 -2.25
CA LEU A 62 -12.54 11.35 -1.31
C LEU A 62 -11.42 10.51 -1.91
N ALA A 63 -10.34 10.38 -1.14
CA ALA A 63 -9.30 9.45 -1.49
C ALA A 63 -9.80 7.99 -1.44
N PRO A 64 -9.27 7.11 -2.30
CA PRO A 64 -9.55 5.69 -2.23
C PRO A 64 -9.01 5.09 -0.92
N GLY A 65 -9.47 3.90 -0.58
CA GLY A 65 -8.90 3.11 0.52
C GLY A 65 -7.43 2.76 0.25
N ALA A 66 -6.64 2.63 1.32
CA ALA A 66 -5.26 2.17 1.19
C ALA A 66 -5.22 0.74 0.61
N PRO A 67 -4.31 0.44 -0.32
CA PRO A 67 -4.18 -0.91 -0.86
C PRO A 67 -3.83 -1.94 0.22
N THR A 68 -4.24 -3.18 -0.01
CA THR A 68 -3.87 -4.33 0.83
C THR A 68 -2.97 -5.27 0.04
N LEU A 69 -1.69 -5.34 0.41
CA LEU A 69 -0.76 -6.32 -0.15
C LEU A 69 -1.00 -7.71 0.44
N LEU A 70 -0.90 -8.73 -0.42
CA LEU A 70 -0.77 -10.13 0.00
C LEU A 70 0.54 -10.34 0.77
N SER A 71 0.62 -11.45 1.51
CA SER A 71 1.82 -11.76 2.29
C SER A 71 3.03 -11.94 1.38
N LEU A 72 4.12 -11.25 1.72
CA LEU A 72 5.44 -11.41 1.10
C LEU A 72 6.32 -12.33 1.97
N PRO A 73 7.32 -13.00 1.38
CA PRO A 73 8.31 -13.74 2.17
C PRO A 73 9.15 -12.79 3.02
N GLU A 74 9.61 -13.23 4.19
CA GLU A 74 10.53 -12.46 5.03
C GLU A 74 11.92 -12.34 4.39
N ALA A 75 12.38 -13.42 3.73
CA ALA A 75 13.63 -13.45 2.99
C ALA A 75 13.50 -14.28 1.71
N THR A 76 14.36 -14.01 0.73
CA THR A 76 14.40 -14.75 -0.54
C THR A 76 15.77 -14.68 -1.17
N ASN A 77 16.13 -15.73 -1.90
CA ASN A 77 17.30 -15.74 -2.80
C ASN A 77 16.98 -15.46 -4.26
N SER A 78 15.73 -15.10 -4.56
CA SER A 78 15.35 -14.62 -5.88
C SER A 78 15.52 -13.11 -5.96
N ALA A 79 16.30 -12.64 -6.95
CA ALA A 79 16.48 -11.21 -7.23
C ALA A 79 15.18 -10.51 -7.67
N LYS A 80 14.12 -11.27 -7.95
CA LYS A 80 12.80 -10.76 -8.37
C LYS A 80 11.69 -11.48 -7.62
N ILE A 81 10.67 -10.72 -7.26
CA ILE A 81 9.45 -11.26 -6.66
C ILE A 81 8.21 -10.68 -7.31
N ALA A 82 7.11 -11.44 -7.27
CA ALA A 82 5.80 -10.92 -7.55
C ALA A 82 5.22 -10.26 -6.29
N ILE A 83 4.66 -9.07 -6.42
CA ILE A 83 3.95 -8.36 -5.35
C ILE A 83 2.52 -8.14 -5.83
N ALA A 84 1.56 -8.74 -5.14
CA ALA A 84 0.15 -8.67 -5.49
C ALA A 84 -0.69 -8.19 -4.31
N GLY A 85 -1.89 -7.71 -4.59
CA GLY A 85 -2.79 -7.17 -3.59
C GLY A 85 -4.16 -6.79 -4.12
N TYR A 86 -4.91 -6.10 -3.27
CA TYR A 86 -6.24 -5.57 -3.56
C TYR A 86 -6.29 -4.07 -3.31
N ALA A 87 -7.01 -3.36 -4.16
CA ALA A 87 -7.29 -1.94 -4.02
C ALA A 87 -8.65 -1.60 -4.65
N GLU A 88 -9.00 -0.32 -4.67
CA GLU A 88 -10.17 0.15 -5.39
C GLU A 88 -10.02 -0.12 -6.91
N THR A 89 -11.07 -0.69 -7.51
CA THR A 89 -11.12 -1.01 -8.94
C THR A 89 -10.77 0.19 -9.82
N GLY A 90 -9.86 0.00 -10.76
CA GLY A 90 -9.43 1.05 -11.69
C GLY A 90 -8.50 2.08 -11.09
N ALA A 91 -8.17 2.01 -9.79
CA ALA A 91 -7.17 2.88 -9.18
C ALA A 91 -5.77 2.54 -9.69
N THR A 92 -4.93 3.56 -9.84
CA THR A 92 -3.50 3.40 -10.13
C THR A 92 -2.77 3.12 -8.82
N ILE A 93 -2.06 1.99 -8.76
CA ILE A 93 -1.33 1.53 -7.59
C ILE A 93 0.14 1.86 -7.77
N LYS A 94 0.71 2.61 -6.84
CA LYS A 94 2.12 2.97 -6.80
C LYS A 94 2.84 2.09 -5.81
N LEU A 95 3.81 1.31 -6.27
CA LEU A 95 4.68 0.53 -5.40
C LEU A 95 5.91 1.36 -5.06
N SER A 96 6.12 1.58 -3.77
CA SER A 96 7.28 2.27 -3.23
C SER A 96 8.27 1.29 -2.61
N ARG A 97 9.57 1.50 -2.85
CA ARG A 97 10.66 0.83 -2.14
C ARG A 97 11.54 1.84 -1.44
N GLY A 98 11.68 1.74 -0.10
CA GLY A 98 12.46 2.68 0.70
C GLY A 98 12.01 4.14 0.51
N GLY A 99 10.70 4.35 0.37
CA GLY A 99 10.08 5.66 0.16
C GLY A 99 10.09 6.21 -1.27
N VAL A 100 10.66 5.49 -2.24
CA VAL A 100 10.69 5.90 -3.66
C VAL A 100 9.78 5.00 -4.48
N VAL A 101 8.89 5.59 -5.29
CA VAL A 101 8.07 4.84 -6.26
C VAL A 101 8.98 4.14 -7.26
N VAL A 102 8.86 2.82 -7.36
CA VAL A 102 9.65 1.98 -8.27
C VAL A 102 8.84 1.45 -9.44
N GLU A 103 7.56 1.19 -9.23
CA GLU A 103 6.64 0.66 -10.26
C GLU A 103 5.22 1.21 -10.03
N GLU A 104 4.42 1.21 -11.10
CA GLU A 104 2.99 1.51 -11.05
C GLU A 104 2.21 0.45 -11.84
N THR A 105 1.00 0.15 -11.39
CA THR A 105 0.06 -0.75 -12.09
C THR A 105 -1.37 -0.26 -11.86
N ILE A 106 -2.37 -0.92 -12.46
CA ILE A 106 -3.78 -0.57 -12.29
C ILE A 106 -4.50 -1.76 -11.65
N ALA A 107 -5.35 -1.49 -10.66
CA ALA A 107 -6.24 -2.50 -10.09
C ALA A 107 -7.33 -2.87 -11.12
N ASP A 108 -7.51 -4.16 -11.36
CA ASP A 108 -8.47 -4.70 -12.33
C ASP A 108 -9.93 -4.49 -11.90
N SER A 109 -10.87 -5.00 -12.71
CA SER A 109 -12.32 -4.87 -12.45
C SER A 109 -12.77 -5.52 -11.13
N ASP A 110 -11.99 -6.48 -10.62
CA ASP A 110 -12.24 -7.18 -9.36
C ASP A 110 -11.42 -6.56 -8.20
N GLY A 111 -10.63 -5.51 -8.48
CA GLY A 111 -9.80 -4.81 -7.51
C GLY A 111 -8.43 -5.46 -7.29
N ASN A 112 -8.06 -6.50 -8.05
CA ASN A 112 -6.76 -7.14 -7.91
C ASN A 112 -5.68 -6.35 -8.66
N PHE A 113 -4.46 -6.38 -8.15
CA PHE A 113 -3.30 -5.90 -8.87
C PHE A 113 -2.08 -6.79 -8.64
N GLU A 114 -1.13 -6.75 -9.59
CA GLU A 114 0.12 -7.49 -9.51
C GLU A 114 1.26 -6.69 -10.18
N PHE A 115 2.40 -6.69 -9.49
CA PHE A 115 3.73 -6.34 -10.01
C PHE A 115 4.52 -7.63 -10.15
N LYS A 116 4.84 -8.07 -11.38
CA LYS A 116 5.32 -9.44 -11.63
C LYS A 116 6.80 -9.68 -11.32
N ASP A 117 7.65 -8.70 -11.61
CA ASP A 117 9.10 -8.87 -11.69
C ASP A 117 9.83 -7.78 -10.88
N VAL A 118 9.33 -7.48 -9.68
CA VAL A 118 9.89 -6.42 -8.84
C VAL A 118 11.33 -6.78 -8.47
N VAL A 119 12.29 -6.02 -9.00
CA VAL A 119 13.71 -6.28 -8.79
C VAL A 119 14.13 -5.84 -7.39
N LEU A 120 14.68 -6.77 -6.61
CA LEU A 120 15.20 -6.55 -5.26
C LEU A 120 16.65 -6.01 -5.29
N LYS A 121 17.02 -5.27 -4.26
CA LYS A 121 18.39 -4.87 -3.95
C LYS A 121 18.92 -5.78 -2.85
N GLU A 122 20.22 -6.07 -2.86
CA GLU A 122 20.85 -6.88 -1.81
C GLU A 122 20.52 -6.35 -0.42
N GLY A 123 20.20 -7.26 0.50
CA GLY A 123 19.74 -6.94 1.84
C GLY A 123 18.27 -6.50 1.88
N ASN A 124 17.99 -5.53 2.74
CA ASN A 124 16.61 -5.18 3.12
C ASN A 124 15.89 -4.33 2.06
N ASN A 125 14.74 -4.82 1.61
CA ASN A 125 13.81 -4.10 0.72
C ASN A 125 12.50 -3.82 1.47
N GLU A 126 12.24 -2.54 1.72
CA GLU A 126 11.01 -2.08 2.38
C GLU A 126 9.97 -1.67 1.34
N PHE A 127 8.83 -2.35 1.30
CA PHE A 127 7.74 -2.11 0.33
C PHE A 127 6.46 -1.62 0.99
N PHE A 128 5.82 -0.66 0.35
CA PHE A 128 4.43 -0.28 0.61
C PHE A 128 3.79 0.25 -0.68
N THR A 129 2.47 0.30 -0.71
CA THR A 129 1.71 0.78 -1.88
C THR A 129 0.72 1.88 -1.49
N GLU A 130 0.49 2.80 -2.42
CA GLU A 130 -0.57 3.82 -2.36
C GLU A 130 -1.46 3.69 -3.60
N ALA A 131 -2.74 4.03 -3.49
CA ALA A 131 -3.69 4.07 -4.60
C ALA A 131 -3.99 5.53 -4.99
N VAL A 132 -4.14 5.76 -6.29
CA VAL A 132 -4.61 7.03 -6.85
C VAL A 132 -5.87 6.76 -7.66
N ASP A 133 -6.97 7.41 -7.32
CA ASP A 133 -8.22 7.27 -8.07
C ASP A 133 -8.20 8.02 -9.41
N SER A 134 -9.29 7.91 -10.17
CA SER A 134 -9.41 8.57 -11.48
C SER A 134 -9.52 10.10 -11.41
N GLN A 135 -9.75 10.67 -10.22
CA GLN A 135 -9.80 12.12 -9.97
C GLN A 135 -8.46 12.66 -9.46
N GLY A 136 -7.48 11.78 -9.21
CA GLY A 136 -6.15 12.11 -8.72
C GLY A 136 -6.03 12.15 -7.19
N ASN A 137 -7.05 11.76 -6.44
CA ASN A 137 -6.95 11.67 -4.98
C ASN A 137 -6.09 10.45 -4.60
N THR A 138 -5.17 10.64 -3.66
CA THR A 138 -4.22 9.59 -3.22
C THR A 138 -4.60 9.05 -1.85
N SER A 139 -4.59 7.72 -1.68
CA SER A 139 -4.83 7.04 -0.41
C SER A 139 -3.71 7.28 0.61
N GLY A 140 -3.90 6.82 1.85
CA GLY A 140 -2.77 6.53 2.74
C GLY A 140 -1.96 5.31 2.27
N PRO A 141 -0.76 5.09 2.81
CA PRO A 141 0.05 3.91 2.47
C PRO A 141 -0.55 2.62 3.04
N SER A 142 -0.29 1.51 2.35
CA SER A 142 -0.55 0.16 2.86
C SER A 142 0.32 -0.14 4.10
N ARG A 143 0.12 -1.33 4.69
CA ARG A 143 1.13 -1.89 5.59
C ARG A 143 2.48 -1.98 4.88
N THR A 144 3.55 -1.65 5.59
CA THR A 144 4.91 -1.85 5.14
C THR A 144 5.32 -3.32 5.28
N TYR A 145 5.99 -3.85 4.26
CA TYR A 145 6.60 -5.17 4.25
C TYR A 145 8.12 -5.05 4.11
N LEU A 146 8.85 -5.83 4.89
CA LEU A 146 10.30 -5.93 4.80
C LEU A 146 10.66 -7.29 4.19
N VAL A 147 11.36 -7.29 3.05
CA VAL A 147 11.86 -8.48 2.38
C VAL A 147 13.38 -8.41 2.30
N THR A 148 14.08 -9.36 2.90
CA THR A 148 15.54 -9.48 2.77
C THR A 148 15.87 -10.30 1.53
N TYR A 149 16.57 -9.69 0.58
CA TYR A 149 17.16 -10.42 -0.54
C TYR A 149 18.60 -10.80 -0.17
N ASP A 150 18.90 -12.08 -0.25
CA ASP A 150 20.23 -12.64 -0.02
C ASP A 150 20.50 -13.76 -1.03
N ALA A 151 21.50 -13.58 -1.88
CA ALA A 151 21.90 -14.54 -2.90
C ALA A 151 23.13 -15.38 -2.52
N GLU A 152 23.71 -15.16 -1.35
CA GLU A 152 24.92 -15.85 -0.93
C GLU A 152 24.59 -17.14 -0.18
N PRO A 153 25.11 -18.31 -0.59
CA PRO A 153 24.97 -19.53 0.19
C PRO A 153 25.63 -19.43 1.56
N PRO A 154 25.03 -20.03 2.60
CA PRO A 154 25.60 -19.96 3.94
C PRO A 154 26.96 -20.65 3.99
N GLN A 155 27.92 -20.03 4.68
CA GLN A 155 29.22 -20.66 4.87
C GLN A 155 29.07 -21.96 5.67
N LEU A 156 29.85 -22.99 5.32
CA LEU A 156 29.87 -24.26 6.04
C LEU A 156 31.29 -24.79 6.11
N THR A 157 31.82 -24.95 7.33
CA THR A 157 33.14 -25.52 7.61
C THR A 157 32.98 -26.75 8.49
N ILE A 158 33.61 -27.84 8.10
CA ILE A 158 33.69 -29.07 8.88
C ILE A 158 35.08 -29.11 9.49
N GLU A 159 35.16 -29.09 10.81
CA GLU A 159 36.42 -29.07 11.57
C GLU A 159 36.85 -30.49 11.95
N GLN A 160 35.89 -31.33 12.35
CA GLN A 160 36.13 -32.73 12.69
C GLN A 160 34.98 -33.63 12.20
N PRO A 161 35.27 -34.88 11.84
CA PRO A 161 36.60 -35.42 11.56
C PRO A 161 37.17 -34.86 10.24
N GLU A 162 38.50 -34.98 10.06
CA GLU A 162 39.13 -34.66 8.77
C GLU A 162 38.65 -35.59 7.65
N ALA A 163 38.58 -35.08 6.43
CA ALA A 163 38.17 -35.87 5.27
C ALA A 163 39.12 -37.04 5.01
N GLY A 164 38.56 -38.22 4.79
CA GLY A 164 39.32 -39.46 4.55
C GLY A 164 39.97 -40.04 5.81
N LYS A 165 39.72 -39.47 7.00
CA LYS A 165 40.25 -40.00 8.25
C LYS A 165 39.80 -41.45 8.46
N ARG A 166 40.75 -42.30 8.84
CA ARG A 166 40.48 -43.65 9.34
C ARG A 166 40.21 -43.59 10.83
N LEU A 167 39.14 -44.23 11.26
CA LEU A 167 38.63 -44.25 12.63
C LEU A 167 38.56 -45.70 13.10
N PHE A 168 38.81 -45.93 14.38
CA PHE A 168 38.95 -47.28 14.95
C PHE A 168 38.19 -47.45 16.25
N ASP A 169 37.66 -48.65 16.52
CA ASP A 169 37.08 -49.08 17.80
C ASP A 169 36.32 -47.95 18.53
N LYS A 170 37.00 -47.33 19.52
CA LYS A 170 36.57 -46.26 20.43
C LYS A 170 36.16 -44.95 19.77
N ASP A 171 36.49 -44.76 18.49
CA ASP A 171 36.18 -43.55 17.74
C ASP A 171 34.72 -43.51 17.27
N SER A 172 33.97 -44.61 17.39
CA SER A 172 32.52 -44.64 17.20
C SER A 172 31.78 -44.55 18.55
N PRO A 173 30.83 -43.60 18.73
CA PRO A 173 30.41 -42.58 17.77
C PRO A 173 31.45 -41.46 17.63
N VAL A 174 31.67 -41.02 16.38
CA VAL A 174 32.60 -39.92 16.09
C VAL A 174 31.95 -38.58 16.40
N THR A 175 32.73 -37.66 16.96
CA THR A 175 32.29 -36.26 17.08
C THR A 175 32.46 -35.59 15.72
N ILE A 176 31.34 -35.17 15.14
CA ILE A 176 31.32 -34.28 13.98
C ILE A 176 31.15 -32.86 14.51
N SER A 177 32.07 -31.96 14.18
CA SER A 177 32.00 -30.56 14.59
C SER A 177 32.37 -29.62 13.46
N GLY A 178 31.91 -28.38 13.57
CA GLY A 178 32.20 -27.34 12.61
C GLY A 178 31.42 -26.07 12.88
N GLN A 179 31.41 -25.20 11.87
CA GLN A 179 30.76 -23.91 11.90
C GLN A 179 29.97 -23.66 10.63
N THR A 180 28.87 -22.92 10.77
CA THR A 180 28.09 -22.39 9.66
C THR A 180 27.66 -20.96 9.97
N GLU A 181 27.09 -20.28 8.99
CA GLU A 181 26.53 -18.95 9.20
C GLU A 181 25.38 -18.97 10.24
N ILE A 182 25.30 -17.91 11.05
CA ILE A 182 24.30 -17.79 12.11
C ILE A 182 22.88 -17.76 11.50
N GLY A 183 21.94 -18.47 12.12
CA GLY A 183 20.56 -18.56 11.63
C GLY A 183 20.35 -19.61 10.53
N THR A 184 21.42 -20.29 10.09
CA THR A 184 21.36 -21.41 9.15
C THR A 184 20.77 -22.65 9.81
N SER A 185 20.06 -23.45 9.03
CA SER A 185 19.67 -24.82 9.36
C SER A 185 20.67 -25.81 8.78
N LEU A 186 21.05 -26.86 9.53
CA LEU A 186 21.99 -27.89 9.07
C LEU A 186 21.38 -29.28 9.20
N THR A 187 21.60 -30.11 8.17
CA THR A 187 21.35 -31.54 8.23
C THR A 187 22.59 -32.35 7.86
N ILE A 188 22.74 -33.54 8.44
CA ILE A 188 23.70 -34.58 8.03
C ILE A 188 22.89 -35.82 7.69
N ASN A 189 23.02 -36.34 6.46
CA ASN A 189 22.21 -37.46 5.94
C ASN A 189 20.70 -37.26 6.23
N ALA A 190 20.19 -36.06 5.97
CA ALA A 190 18.82 -35.60 6.22
C ALA A 190 18.37 -35.55 7.70
N LYS A 191 19.28 -35.76 8.67
CA LYS A 191 18.99 -35.57 10.11
C LYS A 191 19.39 -34.17 10.54
N PHE A 192 18.49 -33.45 11.21
CA PHE A 192 18.77 -32.12 11.74
C PHE A 192 19.89 -32.13 12.78
N VAL A 193 20.81 -31.17 12.65
CA VAL A 193 21.88 -30.91 13.60
C VAL A 193 21.63 -29.55 14.25
N ARG A 194 21.71 -29.53 15.58
CA ARG A 194 21.57 -28.30 16.34
C ARG A 194 22.81 -27.43 16.15
N ILE A 195 22.58 -26.16 15.85
CA ILE A 195 23.59 -25.11 15.79
C ILE A 195 23.37 -24.20 17.01
N ASP A 196 24.46 -23.72 17.62
CA ASP A 196 24.39 -22.76 18.72
C ASP A 196 24.24 -21.31 18.22
N SER A 197 24.14 -20.34 19.14
CA SER A 197 23.96 -18.92 18.81
C SER A 197 25.14 -18.30 18.07
N GLU A 198 26.30 -18.97 18.05
CA GLU A 198 27.51 -18.52 17.38
C GLU A 198 27.78 -19.31 16.09
N GLY A 199 26.82 -20.12 15.61
CA GLY A 199 26.96 -20.85 14.35
C GLY A 199 27.76 -22.16 14.47
N ARG A 200 28.17 -22.59 15.68
CA ARG A 200 28.89 -23.86 15.85
C ARG A 200 27.92 -25.02 15.97
N PHE A 201 28.33 -26.16 15.45
CA PHE A 201 27.65 -27.43 15.65
C PHE A 201 28.62 -28.49 16.18
N SER A 202 28.10 -29.40 17.02
CA SER A 202 28.82 -30.57 17.49
C SER A 202 27.83 -31.70 17.76
N VAL A 203 28.01 -32.84 17.10
CA VAL A 203 27.11 -34.00 17.20
C VAL A 203 27.91 -35.30 17.23
N LYS A 204 27.50 -36.25 18.08
CA LYS A 204 28.04 -37.61 18.08
C LYS A 204 27.31 -38.45 17.04
N TRP A 205 28.07 -39.05 16.13
CA TRP A 205 27.53 -39.81 15.01
C TRP A 205 28.02 -41.27 15.03
N PRO A 206 27.12 -42.26 15.08
CA PRO A 206 27.52 -43.67 15.02
C PRO A 206 28.04 -44.01 13.62
N LEU A 207 29.16 -44.74 13.56
CA LEU A 207 29.74 -45.22 12.32
C LEU A 207 29.42 -46.70 12.10
N VAL A 208 29.28 -47.08 10.83
CA VAL A 208 29.20 -48.49 10.39
C VAL A 208 30.54 -48.94 9.86
N GLU A 209 30.84 -50.24 9.92
CA GLU A 209 32.07 -50.80 9.36
C GLU A 209 32.20 -50.41 7.86
N GLY A 210 33.41 -49.99 7.47
CA GLY A 210 33.72 -49.55 6.11
C GLY A 210 33.55 -48.04 5.90
N ASP A 211 33.22 -47.67 4.67
CA ASP A 211 33.11 -46.27 4.26
C ASP A 211 31.78 -45.66 4.72
N ASN A 212 31.87 -44.56 5.47
CA ASN A 212 30.75 -43.77 5.93
C ASN A 212 30.72 -42.47 5.14
N GLN A 213 29.69 -42.29 4.32
CA GLN A 213 29.42 -41.04 3.64
C GLN A 213 28.45 -40.19 4.47
N LEU A 214 28.84 -38.94 4.69
CA LEU A 214 28.11 -37.95 5.47
C LEU A 214 27.84 -36.74 4.57
N ASP A 215 26.58 -36.60 4.14
CA ASP A 215 26.12 -35.51 3.29
C ASP A 215 25.53 -34.39 4.15
N PHE A 216 26.21 -33.26 4.14
CA PHE A 216 25.84 -32.04 4.84
C PHE A 216 25.04 -31.14 3.90
N LEU A 217 23.92 -30.63 4.41
CA LEU A 217 23.11 -29.60 3.75
C LEU A 217 22.85 -28.49 4.75
N ALA A 218 23.50 -27.34 4.52
CA ALA A 218 23.24 -26.08 5.21
C ALA A 218 22.29 -25.24 4.37
N ARG A 219 21.25 -24.66 4.98
CA ARG A 219 20.30 -23.77 4.31
C ARG A 219 19.96 -22.57 5.19
N ASP A 220 20.08 -21.37 4.65
CA ASP A 220 19.77 -20.10 5.32
C ASP A 220 18.25 -19.76 5.28
N ALA A 221 17.90 -18.56 5.75
CA ALA A 221 16.52 -18.06 5.75
C ALA A 221 16.01 -17.64 4.35
N ALA A 222 16.90 -17.21 3.45
CA ALA A 222 16.58 -16.83 2.08
C ALA A 222 16.36 -18.05 1.16
N GLY A 223 16.78 -19.23 1.62
CA GLY A 223 16.69 -20.49 0.91
C GLY A 223 17.95 -20.88 0.14
N ASN A 224 19.08 -20.18 0.32
CA ASN A 224 20.34 -20.61 -0.29
C ASN A 224 20.87 -21.86 0.39
N GLU A 225 21.59 -22.69 -0.36
CA GLU A 225 22.07 -23.99 0.10
C GLU A 225 23.57 -24.15 -0.10
N THR A 226 24.23 -24.68 0.92
CA THR A 226 25.60 -25.21 0.82
C THR A 226 25.59 -26.71 1.09
N LYS A 227 26.07 -27.48 0.11
CA LYS A 227 26.20 -28.95 0.19
C LYS A 227 27.67 -29.33 0.33
N LYS A 228 27.97 -30.22 1.27
CA LYS A 228 29.30 -30.83 1.42
C LYS A 228 29.16 -32.32 1.69
N THR A 229 30.09 -33.11 1.19
CA THR A 229 30.18 -34.54 1.50
C THR A 229 31.49 -34.82 2.20
N LEU A 230 31.42 -35.54 3.32
CA LEU A 230 32.56 -36.04 4.07
C LEU A 230 32.54 -37.56 4.04
N THR A 231 33.68 -38.16 3.71
CA THR A 231 33.85 -39.62 3.79
C THR A 231 34.86 -39.93 4.87
N VAL A 232 34.51 -40.86 5.76
CA VAL A 232 35.41 -41.45 6.75
C VAL A 232 35.35 -42.96 6.65
N ASN A 233 36.47 -43.64 6.87
CA ASN A 233 36.51 -45.09 6.90
C ASN A 233 36.59 -45.54 8.35
N TYR A 234 35.72 -46.47 8.75
CA TYR A 234 35.69 -47.01 10.10
C TYR A 234 36.04 -48.50 10.08
N THR A 235 37.02 -48.88 10.89
CA THR A 235 37.39 -50.28 11.14
C THR A 235 37.09 -50.57 12.62
N PRO A 236 36.10 -51.42 12.94
CA PRO A 236 35.71 -51.73 14.31
C PRO A 236 36.85 -52.25 15.18
#